data_AF-A0A352INR5-F1
#
_entry.id   AF-A0A352INR5-F1
#
_cell.length_a   1.000
_cell.length_b   1.000
_cell.length_c   1.000
_cell.angle_alpha   90.00
_cell.angle_beta   90.00
_cell.angle_gamma   90.00
#
_symmetry.space_group_name_H-M   'P 1'
#
loop_
_entity.id
_entity.type
_entity.pdbx_description
1 polymer ?
#
loop_
_entity_poly.entity_id
_entity_poly.type
_entity_poly.pdbx_seq_one_letter_code
_entity_poly.pdbx_strand_id
1 'polypeptide(L)'
;TESLDMEGYLSAKHVLVSSRTEGPGIEDFELSRLGVQRSIRLRCQHYYAACRVVEETDLLLTMPEAYARIIAERANIRIMDPPADLPSIDVHLYWHKAYEREPALIWFREQLKAIS
;
A
#
# COMPACT_ATOMS: atom_id res chain seq x y z
N THR A 1 6.74 -7.59 15.62
CA THR A 1 7.20 -7.11 14.30
C THR A 1 8.40 -6.22 14.54
N GLU A 2 9.43 -6.31 13.71
CA GLU A 2 10.62 -5.47 13.82
C GLU A 2 10.27 -4.08 13.27
N SER A 3 10.42 -3.02 14.06
CA SER A 3 10.07 -1.65 13.66
C SER A 3 11.28 -0.97 13.04
N LEU A 4 11.11 -0.36 11.85
CA LEU A 4 12.14 0.50 11.29
C LEU A 4 12.02 1.88 11.94
N ASP A 5 13.12 2.44 12.45
CA ASP A 5 13.11 3.79 12.98
C ASP A 5 13.04 4.84 11.86
N MET A 6 12.70 6.07 12.24
CA MET A 6 12.50 7.16 11.28
C MET A 6 13.78 7.46 10.49
N GLU A 7 14.94 7.43 11.15
CA GLU A 7 16.23 7.71 10.51
C GLU A 7 16.57 6.65 9.45
N GLY A 8 16.46 5.36 9.80
CA GLY A 8 16.67 4.25 8.89
C GLY A 8 15.74 4.33 7.69
N TYR A 9 14.45 4.58 7.93
CA TYR A 9 13.46 4.74 6.86
C TYR A 9 13.77 5.91 5.92
N LEU A 10 14.14 7.09 6.43
CA LEU A 10 14.43 8.27 5.62
C LEU A 10 15.77 8.18 4.87
N SER A 11 16.75 7.46 5.41
CA SER A 11 18.04 7.24 4.76
C SER A 11 17.95 6.30 3.55
N ALA A 12 16.95 5.41 3.54
CA ALA A 12 16.72 4.49 2.46
C ALA A 12 16.17 5.18 1.20
N LYS A 13 16.36 4.51 0.06
CA LYS A 13 15.71 4.87 -1.21
C LYS A 13 14.42 4.06 -1.36
N HIS A 14 13.39 4.68 -1.90
CA HIS A 14 12.04 4.10 -1.90
C HIS A 14 11.52 3.83 -3.31
N VAL A 15 10.70 2.79 -3.42
CA VAL A 15 9.77 2.57 -4.52
C VAL A 15 8.42 3.16 -4.10
N LEU A 16 7.87 4.05 -4.93
CA LEU A 16 6.51 4.58 -4.74
C LEU A 16 5.56 3.91 -5.74
N VAL A 17 4.42 3.43 -5.24
CA VAL A 17 3.33 2.95 -6.11
C VAL A 17 2.28 4.05 -6.25
N SER A 18 2.06 4.50 -7.48
CA SER A 18 1.09 5.54 -7.79
C SER A 18 0.64 5.46 -9.25
N SER A 19 -0.63 5.76 -9.50
CA SER A 19 -1.16 5.94 -10.86
C SER A 19 -0.76 7.27 -11.49
N ARG A 20 -0.31 8.24 -10.68
CA ARG A 20 0.13 9.57 -11.15
C ARG A 20 1.58 9.51 -11.64
N THR A 21 1.87 10.24 -12.71
CA THR A 21 3.22 10.36 -13.28
C THR A 21 4.19 11.08 -12.37
N GLU A 22 3.71 12.02 -11.55
CA GLU A 22 4.50 12.84 -10.65
C GLU A 22 3.77 13.15 -9.33
N GLY A 23 4.49 13.76 -8.40
CA GLY A 23 3.95 14.20 -7.11
C GLY A 23 3.99 13.14 -5.98
N PRO A 24 3.63 13.56 -4.76
CA PRO A 24 3.69 12.72 -3.57
C PRO A 24 2.69 11.56 -3.59
N GLY A 25 3.07 10.45 -2.95
CA GLY A 25 2.18 9.36 -2.56
C GLY A 25 1.39 9.70 -1.29
N ILE A 26 0.48 8.79 -0.89
CA ILE A 26 -0.34 8.98 0.31
C ILE A 26 0.55 9.08 1.56
N GLU A 27 1.59 8.26 1.63
CA GLU A 27 2.51 8.21 2.78
C GLU A 27 3.34 9.48 2.89
N ASP A 28 3.66 10.11 1.75
CA ASP A 28 4.45 11.34 1.72
C ASP A 28 3.70 12.54 2.31
N PHE A 29 2.36 12.55 2.27
CA PHE A 29 1.58 13.59 2.91
C PHE A 29 1.67 13.54 4.44
N GLU A 30 1.66 12.35 5.04
CA GLU A 30 1.82 12.20 6.49
C GLU A 30 3.26 12.49 6.92
N LEU A 31 4.25 12.00 6.16
CA LEU A 31 5.67 12.35 6.41
C LEU A 31 5.87 13.87 6.34
N SER A 32 5.24 14.54 5.38
CA SER A 32 5.30 16.00 5.25
C SER A 32 4.65 16.73 6.43
N ARG A 33 3.57 16.19 7.03
CA ARG A 33 2.97 16.75 8.27
C ARG A 33 3.91 16.66 9.46
N LEU A 34 4.80 15.67 9.48
CA LEU A 34 5.87 15.52 10.46
C LEU A 34 7.13 16.35 10.12
N GLY A 35 7.10 17.10 9.01
CA GLY A 35 8.22 17.93 8.56
C GLY A 35 9.37 17.16 7.91
N VAL A 36 9.15 15.90 7.52
CA VAL A 36 10.18 15.03 6.92
C VAL A 36 9.79 14.58 5.51
N GLN A 37 10.79 14.19 4.72
CA GLN A 37 10.61 13.74 3.34
C GLN A 37 11.54 12.56 3.07
N ARG A 38 11.02 11.52 2.40
CA ARG A 38 11.80 10.36 1.96
C ARG A 38 12.28 10.51 0.52
N SER A 39 13.29 9.73 0.13
CA SER A 39 13.84 9.74 -1.23
C SER A 39 13.17 8.70 -2.13
N ILE A 40 12.33 9.14 -3.09
CA ILE A 40 11.74 8.23 -4.09
C ILE A 40 12.72 8.00 -5.24
N ARG A 41 13.23 6.77 -5.38
CA ARG A 41 14.18 6.38 -6.44
C ARG A 41 13.51 5.76 -7.66
N LEU A 42 12.36 5.12 -7.45
CA LEU A 42 11.58 4.46 -8.49
C LEU A 42 10.08 4.69 -8.26
N ARG A 43 9.33 4.83 -9.34
CA ARG A 43 7.87 4.85 -9.32
C ARG A 43 7.32 3.69 -10.15
N CYS A 44 6.34 2.98 -9.60
CA CYS A 44 5.62 1.91 -10.27
C CYS A 44 4.11 2.18 -10.23
N GLN A 45 3.35 1.55 -11.13
CA GLN A 45 1.88 1.63 -11.12
C GLN A 45 1.22 0.47 -10.35
N HIS A 46 1.97 -0.60 -10.08
CA HIS A 46 1.44 -1.82 -9.46
C HIS A 46 2.35 -2.33 -8.34
N TYR A 47 1.74 -2.74 -7.23
CA TYR A 47 2.44 -3.28 -6.07
C TYR A 47 3.24 -4.55 -6.37
N TYR A 48 2.72 -5.45 -7.21
CA TYR A 48 3.44 -6.68 -7.57
C TYR A 48 4.79 -6.38 -8.25
N ALA A 49 4.81 -5.45 -9.20
CA ALA A 49 6.04 -5.02 -9.86
C ALA A 49 7.00 -4.33 -8.89
N ALA A 50 6.47 -3.49 -7.99
CA ALA A 50 7.27 -2.83 -6.96
C ALA A 50 7.93 -3.83 -5.99
N CYS A 51 7.20 -4.86 -5.54
CA CYS A 51 7.73 -5.92 -4.70
C CYS A 51 8.85 -6.69 -5.40
N ARG A 52 8.72 -7.00 -6.69
CA ARG A 52 9.78 -7.64 -7.48
C ARG A 52 11.06 -6.80 -7.57
N VAL A 53 10.95 -5.46 -7.48
CA VAL A 53 12.12 -4.59 -7.40
C VAL A 53 12.74 -4.65 -6.00
N VAL A 54 11.92 -4.57 -4.95
CA VAL A 54 12.38 -4.66 -3.56
C VAL A 54 13.08 -6.00 -3.28
N GLU A 55 12.60 -7.09 -3.86
CA GLU A 55 13.20 -8.42 -3.69
C GLU A 55 14.64 -8.51 -4.26
N GLU A 56 14.98 -7.65 -5.23
CA GLU A 56 16.26 -7.67 -5.94
C GLU A 56 17.14 -6.44 -5.63
N THR A 57 16.73 -5.58 -4.68
CA THR A 57 17.42 -4.33 -4.35
C THR A 57 17.27 -3.98 -2.87
N ASP A 58 18.07 -3.03 -2.39
CA ASP A 58 17.93 -2.47 -1.03
C ASP A 58 16.88 -1.34 -0.93
N LEU A 59 15.94 -1.28 -1.88
CA LEU A 59 14.89 -0.26 -1.86
C LEU A 59 13.76 -0.65 -0.90
N LEU A 60 13.19 0.33 -0.22
CA LEU A 60 11.99 0.14 0.61
C LEU A 60 10.70 0.41 -0.17
N LEU A 61 9.63 -0.27 0.21
CA LEU A 61 8.28 -0.06 -0.30
C LEU A 61 7.30 -0.02 0.86
N THR A 62 6.52 1.06 0.91
CA THR A 62 5.40 1.20 1.85
C THR A 62 4.11 0.87 1.11
N MET A 63 3.27 0.01 1.71
CA MET A 63 2.05 -0.51 1.08
C MET A 63 1.04 -0.99 2.12
N PRO A 64 -0.23 -1.24 1.74
CA PRO A 64 -1.20 -1.88 2.63
C PRO A 64 -0.71 -3.23 3.13
N GLU A 65 -0.83 -3.46 4.44
CA GLU A 65 -0.36 -4.69 5.09
C GLU A 65 -0.97 -5.96 4.49
N ALA A 66 -2.27 -5.94 4.17
CA ALA A 66 -2.96 -7.08 3.56
C ALA A 66 -2.28 -7.53 2.25
N TYR A 67 -1.83 -6.58 1.42
CA TYR A 67 -1.10 -6.87 0.18
C TYR A 67 0.32 -7.37 0.47
N ALA A 68 1.01 -6.75 1.44
CA ALA A 68 2.35 -7.16 1.85
C ALA A 68 2.37 -8.63 2.29
N ARG A 69 1.40 -9.03 3.13
CA ARG A 69 1.26 -10.41 3.63
C ARG A 69 1.04 -11.42 2.50
N ILE A 70 0.13 -11.13 1.56
CA ILE A 70 -0.15 -12.00 0.41
C ILE A 70 1.10 -12.20 -0.45
N ILE A 71 1.86 -11.13 -0.70
CA ILE A 71 3.06 -11.21 -1.54
C ILE A 71 4.21 -11.91 -0.80
N ALA A 72 4.37 -11.67 0.50
CA ALA A 72 5.40 -12.31 1.33
C ALA A 72 5.26 -13.84 1.42
N GLU A 73 4.07 -14.40 1.16
CA GLU A 73 3.89 -15.85 1.02
C GLU A 73 4.69 -16.45 -0.16
N ARG A 74 5.03 -15.64 -1.16
CA ARG A 74 5.64 -16.09 -2.43
C ARG A 74 6.91 -15.35 -2.82
N ALA A 75 7.30 -14.32 -2.08
CA ALA A 75 8.46 -13.48 -2.34
C ALA A 75 9.38 -13.44 -1.11
N ASN A 76 10.69 -13.35 -1.35
CA ASN A 76 11.68 -13.24 -0.27
C ASN A 76 11.79 -11.80 0.24
N ILE A 77 10.74 -11.31 0.90
CA ILE A 77 10.67 -9.97 1.47
C ILE A 77 10.41 -10.02 2.98
N ARG A 78 10.90 -9.01 3.70
CA ARG A 78 10.59 -8.83 5.13
C ARG A 78 9.57 -7.69 5.28
N ILE A 79 8.54 -7.94 6.08
CA ILE A 79 7.55 -6.92 6.45
C ILE A 79 8.00 -6.25 7.75
N MET A 80 7.98 -4.92 7.78
CA MET A 80 8.31 -4.08 8.93
C MET A 80 7.22 -3.03 9.11
N ASP A 81 6.99 -2.61 10.35
CA ASP A 81 6.07 -1.52 10.63
C ASP A 81 6.70 -0.18 10.19
N PRO A 82 5.92 0.75 9.61
CA PRO A 82 6.42 2.07 9.24
C PRO A 82 6.81 2.87 10.50
N PRO A 83 7.72 3.86 10.39
CA PRO A 83 8.21 4.66 11.52
C PRO A 83 7.19 5.69 12.02
N ALA A 84 6.01 5.77 11.41
CA ALA A 84 4.96 6.71 11.73
C ALA A 84 3.60 6.08 11.47
N ASP A 85 2.58 6.57 12.17
CA ASP A 85 1.19 6.21 11.88
C ASP A 85 0.80 6.77 10.51
N LEU A 86 0.50 5.85 9.59
CA LEU A 86 0.00 6.15 8.26
C LEU A 86 -1.52 5.88 8.22
N PRO A 87 -2.29 6.61 7.39
CA PRO A 87 -3.71 6.41 7.28
C PRO A 87 -4.04 4.99 6.86
N SER A 88 -5.03 4.39 7.50
CA SER A 88 -5.66 3.16 7.02
C SER A 88 -6.33 3.41 5.67
N ILE A 89 -6.28 2.40 4.81
CA ILE A 89 -6.96 2.44 3.52
C ILE A 89 -8.27 1.67 3.65
N ASP A 90 -9.38 2.37 3.52
CA ASP A 90 -10.70 1.78 3.47
C ASP A 90 -11.02 1.28 2.07
N VAL A 91 -11.50 0.03 1.98
CA VAL A 91 -12.01 -0.54 0.72
C VAL A 91 -13.53 -0.38 0.70
N HIS A 92 -14.02 0.31 -0.32
CA HIS A 92 -15.45 0.55 -0.49
C HIS A 92 -16.00 -0.17 -1.73
N LEU A 93 -17.23 -0.66 -1.60
CA LEU A 93 -18.00 -1.22 -2.71
C LEU A 93 -18.94 -0.16 -3.27
N TYR A 94 -18.89 0.06 -4.57
CA TYR A 94 -19.76 1.00 -5.27
C TYR A 94 -20.66 0.28 -6.26
N TRP A 95 -21.92 0.70 -6.31
CA TRP A 95 -22.88 0.27 -7.32
C TRP A 95 -23.86 1.40 -7.63
N HIS A 96 -24.48 1.33 -8.79
CA HIS A 96 -25.46 2.33 -9.19
C HIS A 96 -26.79 2.11 -8.45
N LYS A 97 -27.40 3.18 -7.93
CA LYS A 97 -28.64 3.12 -7.13
C LYS A 97 -29.79 2.37 -7.79
N ALA A 98 -29.87 2.42 -9.12
CA ALA A 98 -30.89 1.68 -9.89
C ALA A 98 -30.83 0.16 -9.68
N TYR A 99 -29.66 -0.39 -9.35
CA TYR A 99 -29.44 -1.82 -9.14
C TYR A 99 -29.40 -2.22 -7.66
N GLU A 100 -29.66 -1.30 -6.72
CA GLU A 100 -29.60 -1.57 -5.27
C GLU A 100 -30.39 -2.82 -4.85
N ARG A 101 -31.52 -3.06 -5.53
CA ARG A 101 -32.44 -4.18 -5.25
C ARG A 101 -32.29 -5.35 -6.22
N GLU A 102 -31.27 -5.35 -7.06
CA GLU A 102 -31.04 -6.42 -8.01
C GLU A 102 -30.53 -7.67 -7.26
N PRO A 103 -31.21 -8.83 -7.38
CA PRO A 103 -30.89 -10.01 -6.58
C PRO A 103 -29.45 -10.53 -6.73
N ALA A 104 -28.87 -10.51 -7.94
CA ALA A 104 -27.51 -10.99 -8.14
C ALA A 104 -26.48 -10.06 -7.47
N LEU A 105 -26.69 -8.74 -7.51
CA LEU A 105 -25.86 -7.77 -6.83
C LEU A 105 -25.97 -7.89 -5.31
N ILE A 106 -27.17 -8.10 -4.76
CA ILE A 106 -27.36 -8.37 -3.33
C ILE A 106 -26.57 -9.63 -2.94
N TRP A 107 -26.80 -10.73 -3.66
CA TRP A 107 -26.10 -11.99 -3.39
C TRP A 107 -24.58 -11.80 -3.42
N PHE A 108 -24.05 -11.11 -4.44
CA PHE A 108 -22.62 -10.87 -4.59
C PHE A 108 -22.05 -10.01 -3.44
N ARG A 109 -22.76 -8.96 -3.03
CA ARG A 109 -22.38 -8.13 -1.89
C ARG A 109 -22.31 -8.95 -0.59
N GLU A 110 -23.26 -9.85 -0.38
CA GLU A 110 -23.24 -10.74 0.79
C GLU A 110 -22.08 -11.74 0.73
N GLN A 111 -21.74 -12.26 -0.45
CA GLN A 111 -20.54 -13.11 -0.61
C GLN A 111 -19.25 -12.35 -0.25
N LEU A 112 -19.11 -11.11 -0.69
CA LEU A 112 -17.92 -10.30 -0.38
C LEU A 112 -17.83 -9.94 1.09
N LYS A 113 -18.96 -9.62 1.75
CA LYS A 113 -18.98 -9.37 3.20
C LYS A 113 -18.58 -10.59 4.03
N ALA A 114 -18.87 -11.80 3.55
CA ALA A 114 -18.53 -13.03 4.27
C ALA A 114 -17.02 -13.36 4.24
N ILE A 115 -16.25 -12.75 3.32
CA ILE A 115 -14.80 -12.93 3.17
C ILE A 115 -14.02 -11.80 3.88
N SER A 116 -14.71 -10.70 4.21
CA SER A 116 -14.13 -9.54 4.87
C SER A 116 -13.99 -9.70 6.38
#